data_AF-D0TVL6-F1
#
_entry.id   AF-D0TVL6-F1
#
_cell.length_a   1.000
_cell.length_b   1.000
_cell.length_c   1.000
_cell.angle_alpha   90.00
_cell.angle_beta   90.00
_cell.angle_gamma   90.00
#
_symmetry.space_group_name_H-M   'P 1'
#
loop_
_entity.id
_entity.type
_entity.pdbx_description
1 polymer ?
#
loop_
_entity_poly.entity_id
_entity_poly.type
_entity_poly.pdbx_seq_one_letter_code
_entity_poly.pdbx_strand_id
1 'polypeptide(L)'
;MATSEEIEKYCRNCVSRDFVNGKGLVCKRTGELPAFEEECDSFEQDKELERLAPPKPEDFPVFMTEEEMLAEENLPKGILCAVVACIVGAVAWGLISVSTGRQIGFMPIAIGFMVGFAMRQGKGIRPIFGITGAALSLVSCILGDFLSIIGYISQDYEMGYFQVLAGVDYGEIFSILLKNVMSMTALFYGFALYEGYKFSFRAQKHPEGGKI
;
A
#
# COMPACT_ATOMS: atom_id res chain seq x y z
N MET A 1 51.82 -7.04 12.95
CA MET A 1 52.45 -6.12 11.99
C MET A 1 51.40 -5.73 10.97
N ALA A 2 50.92 -4.48 11.03
CA ALA A 2 50.08 -3.95 9.96
C ALA A 2 50.88 -3.93 8.64
N THR A 3 50.23 -4.33 7.55
CA THR A 3 50.81 -4.25 6.21
C THR A 3 50.95 -2.78 5.80
N SER A 4 51.88 -2.48 4.89
CA SER A 4 52.05 -1.12 4.35
C SER A 4 50.75 -0.55 3.76
N GLU A 5 49.89 -1.41 3.21
CA GLU A 5 48.57 -1.02 2.69
C GLU A 5 47.57 -0.63 3.80
N GLU A 6 47.60 -1.31 4.95
CA GLU A 6 46.75 -1.00 6.10
C GLU A 6 47.17 0.33 6.76
N ILE A 7 48.48 0.53 6.89
CA ILE A 7 49.07 1.79 7.39
C ILE A 7 48.69 2.95 6.46
N GLU A 8 48.73 2.74 5.14
CA GLU A 8 48.34 3.75 4.17
C GLU A 8 46.84 4.07 4.23
N LYS A 9 45.96 3.07 4.32
CA LYS A 9 44.51 3.27 4.51
C LYS A 9 44.20 4.06 5.76
N TYR A 10 44.91 3.77 6.85
CA TYR A 10 44.78 4.49 8.12
C TYR A 10 45.23 5.95 7.98
N CYS A 11 46.44 6.21 7.45
CA CYS A 11 46.97 7.55 7.28
C CYS A 11 46.20 8.42 6.29
N ARG A 12 45.50 7.83 5.30
CA ARG A 12 44.64 8.56 4.35
C ARG A 12 43.51 9.31 5.04
N ASN A 13 43.05 8.86 6.20
CA ASN A 13 41.98 9.49 6.97
C ASN A 13 42.52 10.45 8.06
N CYS A 14 43.81 10.75 8.07
CA CYS A 14 44.43 11.65 9.04
C CYS A 14 44.46 13.10 8.55
N VAL A 15 44.23 14.07 9.44
CA VAL A 15 44.37 15.52 9.18
C VAL A 15 45.80 15.88 8.78
N SER A 16 46.78 15.19 9.35
CA SER A 16 48.21 15.43 9.12
C SER A 16 48.77 14.72 7.89
N ARG A 17 47.93 14.34 6.93
CA ARG A 17 48.39 13.72 5.67
C ARG A 17 48.93 14.78 4.70
N ASP A 18 49.96 14.41 3.94
CA ASP A 18 50.49 15.20 2.84
C ASP A 18 50.94 14.28 1.70
N PHE A 19 50.97 14.78 0.46
CA PHE A 19 51.38 14.00 -0.71
C PHE A 19 52.58 14.64 -1.39
N VAL A 20 53.69 13.91 -1.41
CA VAL A 20 54.94 14.37 -2.03
C VAL A 20 55.22 13.56 -3.29
N ASN A 21 55.39 14.26 -4.41
CA ASN A 21 55.72 13.65 -5.69
C ASN A 21 56.99 12.79 -5.59
N GLY A 22 56.88 11.52 -5.99
CA GLY A 22 57.97 10.54 -5.94
C GLY A 22 58.14 9.79 -4.62
N LYS A 23 57.48 10.23 -3.52
CA LYS A 23 57.50 9.53 -2.22
C LYS A 23 56.13 8.96 -1.82
N GLY A 24 55.03 9.54 -2.31
CA GLY A 24 53.68 9.10 -1.98
C GLY A 24 53.11 9.83 -0.76
N LEU A 25 52.26 9.13 0.01
CA LEU A 25 51.60 9.67 1.21
C LEU A 25 52.60 9.75 2.36
N VAL A 26 52.83 10.96 2.88
CA VAL A 26 53.72 11.23 4.01
C VAL A 26 52.96 11.93 5.13
N CYS A 27 53.52 11.90 6.34
CA CYS A 27 53.00 12.70 7.44
C CYS A 27 53.52 14.14 7.31
N LYS A 28 52.62 15.13 7.28
CA LYS A 28 52.95 16.57 7.23
C LYS A 28 53.85 17.03 8.38
N ARG A 29 53.79 16.34 9.53
CA ARG A 29 54.56 16.68 10.74
C ARG A 29 56.00 16.20 10.67
N THR A 30 56.25 15.02 10.11
CA THR A 30 57.59 14.40 10.07
C THR A 30 58.25 14.51 8.70
N GLY A 31 57.46 14.68 7.62
CA GLY A 31 57.96 14.67 6.24
C GLY A 31 58.38 13.29 5.73
N GLU A 32 58.14 12.24 6.53
CA GLU A 32 58.55 10.87 6.26
C GLU A 32 57.35 9.93 6.04
N LEU A 33 57.66 8.75 5.49
CA LEU A 33 56.68 7.68 5.32
C LEU A 33 56.20 7.19 6.69
N PRO A 34 54.93 6.77 6.82
CA PRO A 34 54.43 6.28 8.09
C PRO A 34 55.16 4.98 8.50
N ALA A 35 55.79 5.00 9.68
CA ALA A 35 56.61 3.90 10.19
C ALA A 35 56.20 3.53 11.63
N PHE A 36 54.99 2.98 11.79
CA PHE A 36 54.47 2.50 13.07
C PHE A 36 53.90 1.08 12.93
N GLU A 37 53.94 0.29 14.01
CA GLU A 37 53.60 -1.15 13.96
C GLU A 37 52.11 -1.46 14.18
N GLU A 38 51.41 -0.63 14.97
CA GLU A 38 50.00 -0.85 15.34
C GLU A 38 49.18 0.45 15.26
N GLU A 39 49.52 1.47 16.05
CA GLU A 39 48.82 2.77 16.06
C GLU A 39 49.79 3.95 16.03
N CYS A 40 49.30 5.11 15.60
CA CYS A 40 50.07 6.36 15.63
C CYS A 40 49.56 7.25 16.76
N ASP A 41 50.43 7.55 17.74
CA ASP A 41 50.12 8.41 18.90
C ASP A 41 49.61 9.81 18.52
N SER A 42 49.91 10.23 17.29
CA SER A 42 49.65 11.54 16.74
C SER A 42 48.56 11.55 15.67
N PHE A 43 47.81 10.45 15.55
CA PHE A 43 46.71 10.35 14.60
C PHE A 43 45.54 11.24 15.02
N GLU A 44 45.09 12.06 14.08
CA GLU A 44 43.89 12.88 14.23
C GLU A 44 42.99 12.64 13.03
N GLN A 45 41.79 12.10 13.26
CA GLN A 45 40.87 11.72 12.19
C GLN A 45 40.28 12.96 11.51
N ASP A 46 40.36 12.99 10.18
CA ASP A 46 39.78 14.05 9.35
C ASP A 46 38.26 13.87 9.22
N LYS A 47 37.52 14.59 10.07
CA LYS A 47 36.04 14.61 10.08
C LYS A 47 35.43 15.24 8.83
N GLU A 48 36.15 16.10 8.10
CA GLU A 48 35.67 16.63 6.82
C GLU A 48 35.70 15.53 5.75
N LEU A 49 36.72 14.68 5.77
CA LEU A 49 36.78 13.53 4.88
C LEU A 49 35.65 12.52 5.14
N GLU A 50 35.30 12.31 6.41
CA GLU A 50 34.20 11.44 6.78
C GLU A 50 32.85 11.98 6.32
N ARG A 51 32.69 13.31 6.27
CA ARG A 51 31.49 13.97 5.70
C ARG A 51 31.44 13.91 4.18
N LEU A 52 32.61 13.94 3.53
CA LEU A 52 32.74 13.85 2.07
C LEU A 52 32.80 12.40 1.57
N ALA A 53 32.93 11.44 2.49
CA ALA A 53 32.89 10.02 2.17
C ALA A 53 31.52 9.71 1.53
N PRO A 54 31.51 8.89 0.45
CA PRO A 54 30.24 8.46 -0.12
C PRO A 54 29.40 7.77 0.98
N PRO A 55 28.07 8.02 1.02
CA PRO A 55 27.19 7.39 1.99
C PRO A 55 27.33 5.87 1.93
N LYS A 56 27.24 5.19 3.08
CA LYS A 56 27.44 3.74 3.11
C LYS A 56 26.32 3.07 2.31
N PRO A 57 26.56 1.88 1.70
CA PRO A 57 25.53 1.12 0.99
C PRO A 57 24.25 0.88 1.81
N GLU A 58 24.40 0.82 3.15
CA GLU A 58 23.34 0.66 4.14
C GLU A 58 22.46 1.91 4.34
N ASP A 59 22.96 3.09 3.96
CA ASP A 59 22.26 4.37 4.06
C ASP A 59 21.39 4.66 2.82
N PHE A 60 21.55 3.87 1.75
CA PHE A 60 20.60 3.89 0.65
C PHE A 60 19.31 3.25 1.15
N PRO A 61 18.15 3.91 1.02
CA PRO A 61 16.89 3.25 1.27
C PRO A 61 16.89 2.01 0.37
N VAL A 62 16.76 0.82 0.96
CA VAL A 62 16.50 -0.40 0.20
C VAL A 62 15.09 -0.22 -0.34
N PHE A 63 15.00 0.48 -1.48
CA PHE A 63 13.78 0.59 -2.23
C PHE A 63 13.50 -0.80 -2.75
N MET A 64 12.39 -1.41 -2.30
CA MET A 64 11.90 -2.63 -2.93
C MET A 64 11.80 -2.35 -4.43
N THR A 65 12.54 -3.10 -5.24
CA THR A 65 12.47 -2.95 -6.68
C THR A 65 11.07 -3.35 -7.16
N GLU A 66 10.66 -2.87 -8.34
CA GLU A 66 9.36 -3.24 -8.92
C GLU A 66 9.24 -4.78 -9.04
N GLU A 67 10.34 -5.45 -9.35
CA GLU A 67 10.42 -6.91 -9.44
C GLU A 67 10.14 -7.61 -8.11
N GLU A 68 10.69 -7.11 -7.00
CA GLU A 68 10.40 -7.63 -5.66
C GLU A 68 8.94 -7.40 -5.27
N MET A 69 8.36 -6.26 -5.66
CA MET A 69 6.96 -6.01 -5.35
C MET A 69 6.01 -6.89 -6.18
N LEU A 70 6.36 -7.19 -7.43
CA LEU A 70 5.64 -8.14 -8.28
C LEU A 70 5.76 -9.58 -7.73
N ALA A 71 6.90 -9.95 -7.15
CA ALA A 71 7.10 -11.28 -6.56
C ALA A 71 6.23 -11.52 -5.31
N GLU A 72 5.85 -10.47 -4.58
CA GLU A 72 4.93 -10.57 -3.44
C GLU A 72 3.44 -10.61 -3.84
N GLU A 73 3.11 -10.35 -5.10
CA GLU A 73 1.72 -10.27 -5.57
C GLU A 73 1.01 -11.62 -5.41
N ASN A 74 -0.14 -11.59 -4.74
CA ASN A 74 -0.98 -12.76 -4.52
C ASN A 74 -2.43 -12.43 -4.88
N LEU A 75 -2.72 -12.42 -6.19
CA LEU A 75 -4.05 -12.13 -6.72
C LEU A 75 -5.15 -13.04 -6.14
N PRO A 76 -4.97 -14.39 -6.06
CA PRO A 76 -6.01 -15.26 -5.53
C PRO A 76 -6.35 -14.96 -4.07
N LYS A 77 -5.34 -14.62 -3.26
CA LYS A 77 -5.53 -14.26 -1.86
C LYS A 77 -6.33 -12.96 -1.72
N GLY A 78 -6.00 -11.95 -2.53
CA GLY A 78 -6.75 -10.70 -2.57
C GLY A 78 -8.21 -10.90 -2.94
N ILE A 79 -8.48 -11.65 -4.01
CA ILE A 79 -9.84 -11.98 -4.47
C ILE A 79 -10.61 -12.72 -3.39
N LEU A 80 -10.01 -13.74 -2.76
CA LEU A 80 -10.67 -14.50 -1.69
C LEU A 80 -11.10 -13.59 -0.53
N CYS A 81 -10.20 -12.72 -0.05
CA CYS A 81 -10.51 -11.76 1.00
C CYS A 81 -11.63 -10.80 0.59
N ALA A 82 -11.59 -10.30 -0.65
CA ALA A 82 -12.58 -9.36 -1.15
C ALA A 82 -13.96 -9.98 -1.38
N VAL A 83 -14.03 -11.24 -1.81
CA VAL A 83 -15.31 -11.98 -1.92
C VAL A 83 -15.95 -12.13 -0.53
N VAL A 84 -15.16 -12.48 0.49
CA VAL A 84 -15.66 -12.55 1.87
C VAL A 84 -16.17 -11.19 2.32
N ALA A 85 -15.41 -10.12 2.10
CA ALA A 85 -15.83 -8.76 2.43
C ALA A 85 -17.09 -8.34 1.65
N CYS A 86 -17.22 -8.72 0.39
CA CYS A 86 -18.37 -8.44 -0.47
C CYS A 86 -19.65 -9.06 0.10
N ILE A 87 -19.61 -10.34 0.50
CA ILE A 87 -20.75 -11.04 1.10
C ILE A 87 -21.13 -10.40 2.43
N VAL A 88 -20.15 -10.18 3.31
CA VAL A 88 -20.38 -9.56 4.62
C VAL A 88 -20.96 -8.15 4.46
N GLY A 89 -20.44 -7.37 3.51
CA GLY A 89 -20.92 -6.02 3.20
C GLY A 89 -22.36 -5.98 2.71
N ALA A 90 -22.73 -6.89 1.80
CA ALA A 90 -24.09 -6.97 1.28
C ALA A 90 -25.10 -7.34 2.39
N VAL A 91 -24.76 -8.33 3.23
CA VAL A 91 -25.60 -8.74 4.36
C VAL A 91 -25.74 -7.62 5.39
N ALA A 92 -24.62 -6.98 5.76
CA ALA A 92 -24.63 -5.86 6.69
C ALA A 92 -25.46 -4.68 6.16
N TRP A 93 -25.34 -4.36 4.88
CA TRP A 93 -26.19 -3.35 4.24
C TRP A 93 -27.67 -3.71 4.40
N GLY A 94 -28.08 -4.89 3.91
CA GLY A 94 -29.48 -5.32 3.97
C GLY A 94 -30.06 -5.22 5.38
N LEU A 95 -29.35 -5.73 6.38
CA LEU A 95 -29.78 -5.68 7.78
C LEU A 95 -29.90 -4.24 8.32
N ILE A 96 -28.93 -3.38 8.03
CA ILE A 96 -28.95 -1.98 8.49
C ILE A 96 -30.08 -1.21 7.80
N SER A 97 -30.29 -1.43 6.51
CA SER A 97 -31.34 -0.80 5.73
C SER A 97 -32.73 -1.16 6.26
N VAL A 98 -32.99 -2.43 6.56
CA VAL A 98 -34.27 -2.90 7.10
C VAL A 98 -34.48 -2.37 8.51
N SER A 99 -33.49 -2.51 9.39
CA SER A 99 -33.62 -2.07 10.79
C SER A 99 -33.79 -0.55 10.95
N THR A 100 -33.23 0.25 10.04
CA THR A 100 -33.33 1.72 10.08
C THR A 100 -34.57 2.23 9.34
N GLY A 101 -35.19 1.42 8.48
CA GLY A 101 -36.30 1.84 7.62
C GLY A 101 -35.95 2.94 6.63
N ARG A 102 -34.65 3.18 6.36
CA ARG A 102 -34.15 4.20 5.43
C ARG A 102 -32.94 3.68 4.66
N GLN A 103 -32.85 4.07 3.39
CA GLN A 103 -31.62 3.89 2.60
C GLN A 103 -30.59 4.95 2.98
N ILE A 104 -29.43 4.49 3.44
CA ILE A 104 -28.31 5.34 3.83
C ILE A 104 -27.42 5.56 2.60
N GLY A 105 -27.43 6.79 2.06
CA GLY A 105 -26.71 7.10 0.81
C GLY A 105 -25.19 6.87 0.85
N PHE A 106 -24.55 6.88 2.01
CA PHE A 106 -23.09 6.69 2.14
C PHE A 106 -22.64 5.22 2.29
N MET A 107 -23.57 4.25 2.37
CA MET A 107 -23.25 2.82 2.46
C MET A 107 -22.36 2.30 1.32
N PRO A 108 -22.61 2.66 0.05
CA PRO A 108 -21.76 2.27 -1.08
C PRO A 108 -20.30 2.65 -0.89
N ILE A 109 -20.03 3.85 -0.34
CA ILE A 109 -18.66 4.34 -0.09
C ILE A 109 -17.96 3.44 0.91
N ALA A 110 -18.63 3.12 2.02
CA ALA A 110 -18.08 2.24 3.06
C ALA A 110 -17.78 0.83 2.52
N ILE A 111 -18.64 0.30 1.66
CA ILE A 111 -18.46 -1.02 1.04
C ILE A 111 -17.34 -1.01 0.01
N GLY A 112 -17.27 0.02 -0.84
CA GLY A 112 -16.16 0.20 -1.78
C GLY A 112 -14.82 0.25 -1.06
N PHE A 113 -14.73 1.02 0.03
CA PHE A 113 -13.55 1.06 0.88
C PHE A 113 -13.23 -0.31 1.49
N MET A 114 -14.22 -0.99 2.08
CA MET A 114 -14.02 -2.29 2.74
C MET A 114 -13.56 -3.37 1.77
N VAL A 115 -14.20 -3.48 0.59
CA VAL A 115 -13.85 -4.45 -0.45
C VAL A 115 -12.48 -4.14 -1.05
N GLY A 116 -12.19 -2.86 -1.33
CA GLY A 116 -10.86 -2.43 -1.78
C GLY A 116 -9.77 -2.73 -0.76
N PHE A 117 -10.02 -2.45 0.52
CA PHE A 117 -9.07 -2.75 1.60
C PHE A 117 -8.83 -4.26 1.76
N ALA A 118 -9.86 -5.08 1.55
CA ALA A 118 -9.72 -6.54 1.54
C ALA A 118 -8.91 -7.03 0.33
N MET A 119 -9.15 -6.50 -0.87
CA MET A 119 -8.36 -6.79 -2.08
C MET A 119 -6.87 -6.51 -1.89
N ARG A 120 -6.55 -5.45 -1.14
CA ARG A 120 -5.18 -5.04 -0.84
C ARG A 120 -4.35 -6.08 -0.09
N GLN A 121 -4.98 -7.07 0.55
CA GLN A 121 -4.28 -8.22 1.15
C GLN A 121 -3.50 -9.06 0.12
N GLY A 122 -3.86 -8.94 -1.16
CA GLY A 122 -3.12 -9.53 -2.27
C GLY A 122 -1.86 -8.76 -2.69
N LYS A 123 -1.53 -7.64 -2.03
CA LYS A 123 -0.35 -6.79 -2.29
C LYS A 123 -0.20 -6.30 -3.74
N GLY A 124 -1.31 -6.22 -4.48
CA GLY A 124 -1.30 -5.92 -5.91
C GLY A 124 -0.88 -4.50 -6.27
N ILE A 125 -0.11 -4.39 -7.34
CA ILE A 125 0.29 -3.13 -7.99
C ILE A 125 -0.29 -3.07 -9.39
N ARG A 126 -0.48 -4.23 -10.03
CA ARG A 126 -1.11 -4.30 -11.36
C ARG A 126 -2.54 -3.73 -11.36
N PRO A 127 -2.96 -3.03 -12.42
CA PRO A 127 -4.32 -2.48 -12.57
C PRO A 127 -5.44 -3.51 -12.37
N ILE A 128 -5.16 -4.79 -12.61
CA ILE A 128 -6.13 -5.88 -12.46
C ILE A 128 -6.68 -5.99 -11.04
N PHE A 129 -5.90 -5.66 -10.01
CA PHE A 129 -6.36 -5.64 -8.62
C PHE A 129 -7.40 -4.53 -8.38
N GLY A 130 -7.15 -3.33 -8.93
CA GLY A 130 -8.11 -2.24 -8.88
C GLY A 130 -9.40 -2.56 -9.61
N ILE A 131 -9.31 -3.08 -10.84
CA ILE A 131 -10.50 -3.42 -11.66
C ILE A 131 -11.35 -4.49 -10.96
N THR A 132 -10.72 -5.54 -10.43
CA THR A 132 -11.43 -6.61 -9.72
C THR A 132 -12.05 -6.12 -8.41
N GLY A 133 -11.35 -5.26 -7.65
CA GLY A 133 -11.92 -4.65 -6.45
C GLY A 133 -13.11 -3.72 -6.73
N ALA A 134 -13.03 -2.92 -7.79
CA ALA A 134 -14.16 -2.09 -8.23
C ALA A 134 -15.36 -2.95 -8.65
N ALA A 135 -15.13 -3.98 -9.47
CA ALA A 135 -16.18 -4.90 -9.91
C ALA A 135 -16.86 -5.60 -8.72
N LEU A 136 -16.08 -6.12 -7.76
CA LEU A 136 -16.62 -6.75 -6.55
C LEU A 136 -17.38 -5.77 -5.66
N SER A 137 -16.92 -4.51 -5.57
CA SER A 137 -17.62 -3.46 -4.81
C SER A 137 -18.99 -3.17 -5.42
N LEU A 138 -19.07 -3.07 -6.75
CA LEU A 138 -20.34 -2.85 -7.45
C LEU A 138 -21.30 -4.02 -7.26
N VAL A 139 -20.80 -5.26 -7.38
CA VAL A 139 -21.58 -6.47 -7.11
C VAL A 139 -22.11 -6.47 -5.68
N SER A 140 -21.28 -6.12 -4.69
CA SER A 140 -21.70 -6.02 -3.29
C SER A 140 -22.81 -4.98 -3.10
N CYS A 141 -22.71 -3.82 -3.78
CA CYS A 141 -23.74 -2.78 -3.68
C CYS A 141 -25.08 -3.23 -4.25
N ILE A 142 -25.08 -3.83 -5.45
CA ILE A 142 -26.29 -4.36 -6.09
C ILE A 142 -26.94 -5.45 -5.21
N LEU A 143 -26.12 -6.34 -4.64
CA LEU A 143 -26.60 -7.37 -3.71
C LEU A 143 -27.16 -6.75 -2.43
N GLY A 144 -26.52 -5.72 -1.87
CA GLY A 144 -27.00 -5.01 -0.70
C GLY A 144 -28.37 -4.37 -0.92
N ASP A 145 -28.56 -3.68 -2.04
CA ASP A 145 -29.87 -3.12 -2.39
C ASP A 145 -30.92 -4.21 -2.65
N PHE A 146 -30.55 -5.32 -3.31
CA PHE A 146 -31.44 -6.47 -3.51
C PHE A 146 -31.94 -7.05 -2.18
N LEU A 147 -31.02 -7.30 -1.24
CA LEU A 147 -31.37 -7.80 0.10
C LEU A 147 -32.22 -6.78 0.88
N SER A 148 -31.93 -5.49 0.74
CA SER A 148 -32.70 -4.42 1.37
C SER A 148 -34.14 -4.36 0.85
N ILE A 149 -34.35 -4.45 -0.47
CA ILE A 149 -35.68 -4.42 -1.09
C ILE A 149 -36.52 -5.61 -0.62
N ILE A 150 -35.96 -6.83 -0.60
CA ILE A 150 -36.66 -8.02 -0.10
C ILE A 150 -37.00 -7.86 1.38
N GLY A 151 -36.07 -7.31 2.16
CA GLY A 151 -36.30 -7.05 3.57
C GLY A 151 -37.41 -6.03 3.82
N TYR A 152 -37.49 -4.96 3.03
CA TYR A 152 -38.59 -4.00 3.11
C TYR A 152 -39.94 -4.65 2.78
N ILE A 153 -40.02 -5.45 1.72
CA ILE A 153 -41.24 -6.20 1.37
C ILE A 153 -41.62 -7.17 2.48
N SER A 154 -40.65 -7.87 3.06
CA SER A 154 -40.89 -8.79 4.19
C SER A 154 -41.47 -8.08 5.40
N GLN A 155 -41.01 -6.86 5.70
CA GLN A 155 -41.51 -6.04 6.80
C GLN A 155 -42.90 -5.45 6.51
N ASP A 156 -43.14 -4.97 5.29
CA ASP A 156 -44.42 -4.34 4.89
C ASP A 156 -45.58 -5.34 4.84
N TYR A 157 -45.32 -6.59 4.44
CA TYR A 157 -46.34 -7.63 4.30
C TYR A 157 -46.34 -8.66 5.46
N GLU A 158 -45.53 -8.45 6.51
CA GLU A 158 -45.33 -9.37 7.64
C GLU A 158 -45.04 -10.83 7.24
N MET A 159 -44.40 -11.02 6.08
CA MET A 159 -44.06 -12.34 5.54
C MET A 159 -42.63 -12.73 5.91
N GLY A 160 -42.35 -14.04 5.99
CA GLY A 160 -40.99 -14.53 6.21
C GLY A 160 -40.06 -14.19 5.03
N TYR A 161 -38.82 -13.80 5.31
CA TYR A 161 -37.84 -13.38 4.29
C TYR A 161 -37.67 -14.40 3.15
N PHE A 162 -37.58 -15.69 3.49
CA PHE A 162 -37.46 -16.77 2.50
C PHE A 162 -38.73 -16.96 1.65
N GLN A 163 -39.89 -16.63 2.19
CA GLN A 163 -41.16 -16.71 1.47
C GLN A 163 -41.25 -15.59 0.42
N VAL A 164 -40.81 -14.38 0.78
CA VAL A 164 -40.67 -13.28 -0.19
C VAL A 164 -39.64 -13.65 -1.25
N LEU A 165 -38.46 -14.12 -0.86
CA LEU A 165 -37.41 -14.51 -1.82
C LEU A 165 -37.89 -15.59 -2.81
N ALA A 166 -38.68 -16.58 -2.38
CA ALA A 166 -39.17 -17.64 -3.24
C ALA A 166 -40.39 -17.25 -4.10
N GLY A 167 -41.18 -16.28 -3.65
CA GLY A 167 -42.45 -15.90 -4.27
C GLY A 167 -42.44 -14.58 -5.05
N VAL A 168 -41.35 -13.82 -5.02
CA VAL A 168 -41.30 -12.50 -5.64
C VAL A 168 -41.06 -12.57 -7.15
N ASP A 169 -41.67 -11.64 -7.89
CA ASP A 169 -41.32 -11.41 -9.28
C ASP A 169 -39.97 -10.67 -9.36
N TYR A 170 -38.93 -11.40 -9.75
CA TYR A 170 -37.59 -10.87 -9.93
C TYR A 170 -37.54 -9.73 -10.97
N GLY A 171 -38.48 -9.67 -11.90
CA GLY A 171 -38.59 -8.59 -12.88
C GLY A 171 -38.95 -7.26 -12.21
N GLU A 172 -39.85 -7.28 -11.23
CA GLU A 172 -40.25 -6.08 -10.50
C GLU A 172 -39.12 -5.59 -9.59
N ILE A 173 -38.45 -6.49 -8.86
CA ILE A 173 -37.26 -6.14 -8.07
C ILE A 173 -36.17 -5.54 -8.96
N PHE A 174 -35.92 -6.13 -10.13
CA PHE A 174 -34.92 -5.61 -11.05
C PHE A 174 -35.27 -4.21 -11.57
N SER A 175 -36.55 -3.93 -11.81
CA SER A 175 -37.01 -2.59 -12.18
C SER A 175 -36.77 -1.55 -11.08
N ILE A 176 -36.99 -1.93 -9.82
CA ILE A 176 -36.75 -1.08 -8.64
C ILE A 176 -35.25 -0.84 -8.47
N LEU A 177 -34.44 -1.90 -8.61
CA LEU A 177 -32.98 -1.81 -8.59
C LEU A 177 -32.46 -0.85 -9.67
N LEU A 178 -32.93 -0.99 -10.92
CA LEU A 178 -32.55 -0.08 -12.00
C LEU A 178 -32.94 1.36 -11.71
N LYS A 179 -34.14 1.57 -11.15
CA LYS A 179 -34.60 2.91 -10.77
C LYS A 179 -33.74 3.52 -9.66
N ASN A 180 -33.33 2.70 -8.68
CA ASN A 180 -32.41 3.13 -7.62
C ASN A 180 -31.04 3.49 -8.20
N VAL A 181 -30.47 2.64 -9.05
CA VAL A 181 -29.19 2.85 -9.74
C VAL A 181 -29.19 4.12 -10.59
N MET A 182 -30.32 4.48 -11.21
CA MET A 182 -30.43 5.72 -11.99
C MET A 182 -30.75 6.98 -11.16
N SER A 183 -30.91 6.86 -9.85
CA SER A 183 -31.20 7.99 -8.96
C SER A 183 -29.92 8.56 -8.33
N MET A 184 -30.02 9.28 -7.20
CA MET A 184 -28.87 9.74 -6.42
C MET A 184 -27.88 8.62 -6.05
N THR A 185 -28.34 7.38 -5.94
CA THR A 185 -27.51 6.20 -5.66
C THR A 185 -26.44 5.96 -6.73
N ALA A 186 -26.64 6.42 -7.98
CA ALA A 186 -25.66 6.34 -9.06
C ALA A 186 -24.32 6.96 -8.69
N LEU A 187 -24.35 8.15 -8.08
CA LEU A 187 -23.15 8.88 -7.69
C LEU A 187 -22.40 8.12 -6.60
N PHE A 188 -23.13 7.56 -5.63
CA PHE A 188 -22.55 6.78 -4.55
C PHE A 188 -21.97 5.45 -5.04
N TYR A 189 -22.57 4.81 -6.03
CA TYR A 189 -22.01 3.65 -6.70
C TYR A 189 -20.74 4.01 -7.47
N GLY A 190 -20.69 5.20 -8.07
CA GLY A 190 -19.47 5.76 -8.66
C GLY A 190 -18.35 5.93 -7.62
N PHE A 191 -18.68 6.46 -6.44
CA PHE A 191 -17.72 6.51 -5.33
C PHE A 191 -17.31 5.11 -4.86
N ALA A 192 -18.23 4.15 -4.78
CA ALA A 192 -17.91 2.77 -4.42
C ALA A 192 -16.92 2.12 -5.40
N LEU A 193 -17.11 2.35 -6.71
CA LEU A 193 -16.19 1.92 -7.76
C LEU A 193 -14.81 2.58 -7.60
N TYR A 194 -14.79 3.89 -7.39
CA TYR A 194 -13.55 4.66 -7.22
C TYR A 194 -12.77 4.21 -5.98
N GLU A 195 -13.44 4.09 -4.84
CA GLU A 195 -12.87 3.63 -3.58
C GLU A 195 -12.40 2.18 -3.70
N GLY A 196 -13.23 1.30 -4.25
CA GLY A 196 -12.88 -0.10 -4.52
C GLY A 196 -11.65 -0.22 -5.42
N TYR A 197 -11.54 0.60 -6.46
CA TYR A 197 -10.36 0.65 -7.33
C TYR A 197 -9.13 1.16 -6.57
N LYS A 198 -9.22 2.36 -5.99
CA LYS A 198 -8.10 3.07 -5.37
C LYS A 198 -7.52 2.31 -4.18
N PHE A 199 -8.36 1.73 -3.33
CA PHE A 199 -7.91 1.07 -2.11
C PHE A 199 -7.43 -0.36 -2.33
N SER A 200 -7.69 -0.96 -3.49
CA SER A 200 -7.18 -2.30 -3.85
C SER A 200 -5.67 -2.35 -4.04
N PHE A 201 -5.03 -1.21 -4.29
CA PHE A 201 -3.59 -1.16 -4.48
C PHE A 201 -2.83 -1.11 -3.15
N ARG A 202 -1.63 -1.71 -3.13
CA ARG A 202 -0.67 -1.55 -2.04
C ARG A 202 -0.37 -0.05 -1.85
N ALA A 203 -0.33 0.45 -0.60
CA ALA A 203 0.16 1.81 -0.38
C ALA A 203 1.65 1.86 -0.70
N GLN A 204 1.97 2.52 -1.80
CA GLN A 204 3.32 2.91 -2.13
C GLN A 204 3.55 4.27 -1.48
N LYS A 205 4.44 4.34 -0.49
CA LYS A 205 5.01 5.62 -0.07
C LYS A 205 6.02 5.99 -1.16
N HIS A 206 5.59 6.72 -2.17
CA HIS A 206 6.53 7.38 -3.06
C HIS A 206 7.28 8.40 -2.20
N PRO A 207 8.63 8.42 -2.17
CA PRO A 207 9.33 9.53 -1.56
C PRO A 207 8.90 10.79 -2.32
N GLU A 208 8.40 11.79 -1.60
CA GLU A 208 8.38 13.14 -2.14
C GLU A 208 9.82 13.44 -2.51
N GLY A 209 10.06 13.54 -3.82
CA GLY A 209 11.40 13.77 -4.36
C GLY A 209 12.00 14.93 -3.58
N GLY A 210 13.14 14.68 -2.94
CA GLY A 210 13.92 15.73 -2.32
C GLY A 210 14.05 16.84 -3.35
N LYS A 211 13.48 18.00 -3.04
CA LYS A 211 13.70 19.21 -3.82
C LYS A 211 15.20 19.45 -3.78
N ILE A 212 15.88 19.07 -4.84
CA ILE A 212 17.20 19.59 -5.21
C ILE A 212 17.11 21.09 -5.35
#